data_AF-A0A1I8PXU4-F1
#
_entry.id   AF-A0A1I8PXU4-F1
#
_cell.length_a   1.000
_cell.length_b   1.000
_cell.length_c   1.000
_cell.angle_alpha   90.00
_cell.angle_beta   90.00
_cell.angle_gamma   90.00
#
_symmetry.space_group_name_H-M   'P 1'
#
loop_
_entity.id
_entity.type
_entity.pdbx_description
1 polymer ?
#
loop_
_entity_poly.entity_id
_entity_poly.type
_entity_poly.pdbx_seq_one_letter_code
_entity_poly.pdbx_strand_id
1 'polypeptide(L)'
;MFIKSNVFLIAGVLCGVLLTVCEAKKEHQKQQQQQQQQQEVWEQDLSDTFKIEGSDQGIQKVNLKCGSDSMHVVLETEKPFTGVMYTRGSFYKQTAPCFVKPSANEGEKSLEMNFSLDECQTTKDGELYSNIVVIQNDPELITPGDSAFSLECDFRQPRNINVEASMQARDRNSTAKPITANATTTTTTTTTTLKPDI
;
A
#
# COMPACT_ATOMS: atom_id res chain seq x y z
N MET A 1 -74.62 -3.23 65.24
CA MET A 1 -75.67 -3.11 64.21
C MET A 1 -75.10 -2.25 63.08
N PHE A 2 -74.82 -2.87 61.91
CA PHE A 2 -74.43 -2.32 60.58
C PHE A 2 -73.33 -1.22 60.54
N ILE A 3 -72.05 -1.46 60.25
CA ILE A 3 -71.37 -1.83 58.98
C ILE A 3 -72.02 -1.25 57.71
N LYS A 4 -71.36 -0.23 57.10
CA LYS A 4 -71.15 0.02 55.65
C LYS A 4 -71.15 1.53 55.33
N SER A 5 -69.97 2.15 55.19
CA SER A 5 -69.74 3.26 54.23
C SER A 5 -68.28 3.73 54.11
N ASN A 6 -67.28 2.89 54.39
CA ASN A 6 -65.86 3.21 54.10
C ASN A 6 -65.25 2.38 52.96
N VAL A 7 -66.06 1.58 52.25
CA VAL A 7 -65.56 0.71 51.16
C VAL A 7 -65.69 1.39 49.77
N PHE A 8 -66.50 2.44 49.64
CA PHE A 8 -66.73 3.07 48.33
C PHE A 8 -65.73 4.17 47.94
N LEU A 9 -64.94 4.71 48.86
CA LEU A 9 -63.96 5.76 48.55
C LEU A 9 -62.57 5.24 48.15
N ILE A 10 -62.24 3.98 48.43
CA ILE A 10 -60.93 3.39 48.12
C ILE A 10 -60.93 2.69 46.74
N ALA A 11 -62.11 2.27 46.25
CA ALA A 11 -62.25 1.64 44.94
C ALA A 11 -62.14 2.63 43.75
N GLY A 12 -62.37 3.93 43.98
CA GLY A 12 -62.33 4.95 42.92
C GLY A 12 -60.92 5.38 42.51
N VAL A 13 -59.93 5.30 43.41
CA VAL A 13 -58.58 5.82 43.16
C VAL A 13 -57.64 4.77 42.55
N LEU A 14 -57.85 3.47 42.82
CA LEU A 14 -57.05 2.39 42.26
C LEU A 14 -57.35 2.11 40.77
N CYS A 15 -58.57 2.37 40.30
CA CYS A 15 -58.95 2.14 38.90
C CYS A 15 -58.42 3.24 37.95
N GLY A 16 -58.29 4.48 38.43
CA GLY A 16 -57.79 5.61 37.63
C GLY A 16 -56.28 5.58 37.36
N VAL A 17 -55.49 5.00 38.27
CA VAL A 17 -54.02 4.92 38.13
C VAL A 17 -53.61 3.73 37.24
N LEU A 18 -54.39 2.66 37.18
CA LEU A 18 -54.08 1.50 36.33
C LEU A 18 -54.32 1.74 34.83
N LEU A 19 -55.27 2.61 34.46
CA LEU A 19 -55.53 2.92 33.05
C LEU A 19 -54.50 3.89 32.43
N THR A 20 -53.86 4.75 33.22
CA THR A 20 -52.88 5.72 32.71
C THR A 20 -51.48 5.13 32.52
N VAL A 21 -51.13 4.04 33.23
CA VAL A 21 -49.82 3.38 33.09
C VAL A 21 -49.77 2.43 31.88
N CYS A 22 -50.92 1.96 31.37
CA CYS A 22 -50.97 1.03 30.24
C CYS A 22 -50.74 1.69 28.87
N GLU A 23 -51.06 2.98 28.68
CA GLU A 23 -50.83 3.65 27.40
C GLU A 23 -49.39 4.14 27.21
N ALA A 24 -48.66 4.46 28.30
CA ALA A 24 -47.28 4.95 28.21
C ALA A 24 -46.24 3.87 27.81
N LYS A 25 -46.57 2.57 27.94
CA LYS A 25 -45.63 1.48 27.64
C LYS A 25 -45.58 1.08 26.16
N LYS A 26 -46.62 1.39 25.37
CA LYS A 26 -46.67 1.05 23.93
C LYS A 26 -45.85 2.00 23.05
N GLU A 27 -45.69 3.26 23.44
CA GLU A 27 -44.93 4.22 22.63
C GLU A 27 -43.41 4.05 22.76
N HIS A 28 -42.90 3.71 23.96
CA HIS A 28 -41.46 3.51 24.18
C HIS A 28 -40.87 2.31 23.42
N GLN A 29 -41.65 1.23 23.19
CA GLN A 29 -41.17 0.10 22.40
C GLN A 29 -41.15 0.41 20.89
N LYS A 30 -42.04 1.26 20.39
CA LYS A 30 -42.09 1.61 18.96
C LYS A 30 -40.98 2.58 18.56
N GLN A 31 -40.56 3.48 19.45
CA GLN A 31 -39.43 4.38 19.20
C GLN A 31 -38.06 3.68 19.23
N GLN A 32 -37.87 2.66 20.08
CA GLN A 32 -36.60 1.92 20.11
C GLN A 32 -36.39 1.03 18.87
N GLN A 33 -37.45 0.47 18.30
CA GLN A 33 -37.35 -0.34 17.08
C GLN A 33 -37.03 0.49 15.83
N GLN A 34 -37.51 1.73 15.77
CA GLN A 34 -37.29 2.61 14.61
C GLN A 34 -35.87 3.21 14.58
N GLN A 35 -35.27 3.44 15.75
CA GLN A 35 -33.85 3.85 15.84
C GLN A 35 -32.89 2.71 15.47
N GLN A 36 -33.17 1.46 15.88
CA GLN A 36 -32.37 0.31 15.47
C GLN A 36 -32.41 0.08 13.95
N GLN A 37 -33.58 0.21 13.32
CA GLN A 37 -33.70 0.05 11.86
C GLN A 37 -32.98 1.17 11.08
N GLN A 38 -32.95 2.41 11.59
CA GLN A 38 -32.16 3.45 10.94
C GLN A 38 -30.67 3.16 11.06
N GLN A 39 -30.19 2.69 12.22
CA GLN A 39 -28.78 2.42 12.45
C GLN A 39 -28.25 1.26 11.57
N GLU A 40 -29.05 0.21 11.35
CA GLU A 40 -28.70 -0.91 10.46
C GLU A 40 -28.62 -0.54 8.96
N VAL A 41 -29.29 0.53 8.51
CA VAL A 41 -29.20 0.99 7.11
C VAL A 41 -27.88 1.73 6.83
N TRP A 42 -27.28 2.36 7.83
CA TRP A 42 -26.01 3.09 7.69
C TRP A 42 -24.77 2.22 7.92
N GLU A 43 -24.94 1.04 8.53
CA GLU A 43 -23.89 0.02 8.69
C GLU A 43 -23.93 -1.04 7.57
N GLN A 44 -24.47 -0.69 6.41
CA GLN A 44 -24.15 -1.43 5.19
C GLN A 44 -22.66 -1.28 4.92
N ASP A 45 -21.93 -2.29 5.37
CA ASP A 45 -20.52 -2.52 5.21
C ASP A 45 -20.14 -2.52 3.72
N LEU A 46 -19.86 -1.34 3.17
CA LEU A 46 -19.34 -1.17 1.81
C LEU A 46 -17.88 -1.63 1.70
N SER A 47 -17.24 -2.10 2.79
CA SER A 47 -15.88 -2.63 2.74
C SER A 47 -15.77 -3.91 1.91
N ASP A 48 -16.84 -4.72 1.88
CA ASP A 48 -16.87 -5.96 1.08
C ASP A 48 -17.30 -5.74 -0.38
N THR A 49 -17.98 -4.63 -0.69
CA THR A 49 -18.45 -4.31 -2.05
C THR A 49 -17.44 -3.50 -2.86
N PHE A 50 -16.60 -2.68 -2.20
CA PHE A 50 -15.48 -1.99 -2.83
C PHE A 50 -14.16 -2.62 -2.40
N LYS A 51 -13.85 -3.79 -2.97
CA LYS A 51 -12.45 -4.19 -3.12
C LYS A 51 -11.82 -3.20 -4.10
N ILE A 52 -11.24 -2.11 -3.59
CA ILE A 52 -10.30 -1.30 -4.36
C ILE A 52 -9.05 -2.18 -4.50
N GLU A 53 -9.13 -3.15 -5.40
CA GLU A 53 -7.95 -3.75 -5.98
C GLU A 53 -7.20 -2.56 -6.58
N GLY A 54 -6.04 -2.22 -6.00
CA GLY A 54 -5.15 -1.19 -6.52
C GLY A 54 -4.99 -1.46 -8.01
N SER A 55 -5.62 -0.60 -8.83
CA SER A 55 -5.76 -0.85 -10.24
C SER A 55 -4.39 -0.62 -10.87
N ASP A 56 -3.61 -1.68 -11.06
CA ASP A 56 -2.38 -1.71 -11.86
C ASP A 56 -2.65 -1.45 -13.36
N GLN A 57 -3.80 -0.88 -13.71
CA GLN A 57 -4.25 -0.65 -15.08
C GLN A 57 -3.21 0.11 -15.88
N GLY A 58 -2.60 -0.61 -16.82
CA GLY A 58 -1.61 -0.09 -17.74
C GLY A 58 -0.16 -0.26 -17.29
N ILE A 59 0.11 -0.68 -16.05
CA ILE A 59 1.44 -1.08 -15.59
C ILE A 59 1.68 -2.53 -16.02
N GLN A 60 2.66 -2.75 -16.89
CA GLN A 60 3.07 -4.11 -17.26
C GLN A 60 3.98 -4.71 -16.20
N LYS A 61 4.94 -3.90 -15.74
CA LYS A 61 6.03 -4.41 -14.92
C LYS A 61 6.71 -3.30 -14.14
N VAL A 62 7.05 -3.59 -12.89
CA VAL A 62 7.98 -2.80 -12.09
C VAL A 62 9.15 -3.70 -11.70
N ASN A 63 10.35 -3.32 -12.12
CA ASN A 63 11.58 -4.04 -11.84
C ASN A 63 12.46 -3.24 -10.89
N LEU A 64 12.95 -3.88 -9.83
CA LEU A 64 13.97 -3.33 -8.95
C LEU A 64 15.30 -4.04 -9.18
N LYS A 65 16.37 -3.27 -9.41
CA LYS A 65 17.76 -3.74 -9.43
C LYS A 65 18.53 -3.10 -8.28
N CYS A 66 19.07 -3.94 -7.39
CA CYS A 66 19.91 -3.54 -6.28
C CYS A 66 21.39 -3.53 -6.70
N GLY A 67 21.97 -2.34 -6.83
CA GLY A 67 23.42 -2.12 -6.97
C GLY A 67 24.16 -2.29 -5.65
N SER A 68 25.46 -1.97 -5.63
CA SER A 68 26.27 -1.93 -4.40
C SER A 68 25.81 -0.86 -3.41
N ASP A 69 25.36 0.27 -3.95
CA ASP A 69 25.11 1.53 -3.24
C ASP A 69 23.92 2.30 -3.85
N SER A 70 23.15 1.67 -4.74
CA SER A 70 21.98 2.27 -5.39
C SER A 70 20.83 1.30 -5.61
N MET A 71 19.63 1.87 -5.73
CA MET A 71 18.42 1.21 -6.22
C MET A 71 18.07 1.77 -7.59
N HIS A 72 17.88 0.89 -8.57
CA HIS A 72 17.44 1.24 -9.91
C HIS A 72 16.08 0.60 -10.18
N VAL A 73 15.06 1.43 -10.34
CA VAL A 73 13.67 1.08 -10.57
C VAL A 73 13.31 1.34 -12.03
N VAL A 74 12.74 0.35 -12.70
CA VAL A 74 12.24 0.46 -14.08
C VAL A 74 10.75 0.16 -14.10
N LEU A 75 9.96 1.14 -14.51
CA LEU A 75 8.54 1.01 -14.79
C LEU A 75 8.35 0.76 -16.29
N GLU A 76 7.64 -0.31 -16.64
CA GLU A 76 7.20 -0.60 -18.01
C GLU A 76 5.67 -0.59 -18.07
N THR A 77 5.10 0.11 -19.05
CA THR A 77 3.65 0.28 -19.22
C THR A 77 3.18 -0.13 -20.61
N GLU A 78 1.91 -0.53 -20.75
CA GLU A 78 1.33 -0.97 -22.05
C GLU A 78 1.21 0.20 -23.03
N LYS A 79 0.75 1.32 -22.49
CA LYS A 79 0.54 2.59 -23.18
C LYS A 79 1.54 3.63 -22.68
N PRO A 80 1.84 4.67 -23.47
CA PRO A 80 2.67 5.78 -23.00
C PRO A 80 2.14 6.33 -21.67
N PHE A 81 2.95 6.21 -20.64
CA PHE A 81 2.68 6.72 -19.30
C PHE A 81 2.98 8.22 -19.28
N THR A 82 2.04 9.02 -18.78
CA THR A 82 2.13 10.50 -18.73
C THR A 82 2.17 11.03 -17.30
N GLY A 83 2.01 10.15 -16.31
CA GLY A 83 2.01 10.49 -14.91
C GLY A 83 3.41 10.65 -14.33
N VAL A 84 3.55 10.35 -13.03
CA VAL A 84 4.80 10.58 -12.28
C VAL A 84 5.16 9.36 -11.44
N MET A 85 6.46 9.17 -11.24
CA MET A 85 7.00 8.15 -10.34
C MET A 85 7.91 8.81 -9.31
N TYR A 86 7.70 8.56 -8.02
CA TYR A 86 8.45 9.21 -6.94
C TYR A 86 8.57 8.33 -5.71
N THR A 87 9.58 8.56 -4.88
CA THR A 87 9.68 7.90 -3.57
C THR A 87 8.79 8.58 -2.54
N ARG A 88 8.27 7.82 -1.58
CA ARG A 88 7.40 8.34 -0.52
C ARG A 88 8.01 9.58 0.14
N GLY A 89 7.22 10.66 0.19
CA GLY A 89 7.63 11.95 0.75
C GLY A 89 8.42 12.86 -0.20
N SER A 90 8.67 12.45 -1.45
CA SER A 90 9.41 13.23 -2.45
C SER A 90 8.52 13.98 -3.45
N PHE A 91 7.20 13.75 -3.43
CA PHE A 91 6.24 14.38 -4.36
C PHE A 91 6.36 15.90 -4.38
N TYR A 92 6.37 16.56 -3.21
CA TYR A 92 6.41 18.02 -3.14
C TYR A 92 7.71 18.65 -3.65
N LYS A 93 8.82 17.91 -3.63
CA LYS A 93 10.12 18.42 -4.10
C LYS A 93 10.18 18.44 -5.62
N GLN A 94 9.53 17.47 -6.28
CA GLN A 94 9.54 17.30 -7.74
C GLN A 94 10.95 17.33 -8.36
N THR A 95 11.95 16.85 -7.63
CA THR A 95 13.36 16.85 -8.06
C THR A 95 13.90 15.44 -8.19
N ALA A 96 14.65 15.21 -9.27
CA ALA A 96 15.49 14.03 -9.41
C ALA A 96 16.52 13.94 -8.25
N PRO A 97 16.94 12.72 -7.86
CA PRO A 97 16.55 11.43 -8.44
C PRO A 97 15.24 10.85 -7.87
N CYS A 98 14.68 11.46 -6.82
CA CYS A 98 13.55 10.88 -6.06
C CYS A 98 12.16 11.14 -6.66
N PHE A 99 12.10 11.88 -7.77
CA PHE A 99 10.91 12.18 -8.53
C PHE A 99 11.28 12.20 -10.01
N VAL A 100 10.57 11.44 -10.81
CA VAL A 100 10.75 11.37 -12.26
C VAL A 100 9.40 11.45 -12.96
N LYS A 101 9.43 12.06 -14.14
CA LYS A 101 8.30 12.14 -15.05
C LYS A 101 8.82 11.92 -16.48
N PRO A 102 7.97 11.45 -17.41
CA PRO A 102 8.31 11.38 -18.82
C PRO A 102 8.85 12.71 -19.34
N SER A 103 9.88 12.65 -20.18
CA SER A 103 10.46 13.83 -20.83
C SER A 103 9.60 14.29 -22.02
N ALA A 104 8.93 13.35 -22.68
CA ALA A 104 8.03 13.62 -23.80
C ALA A 104 6.61 13.97 -23.32
N ASN A 105 6.01 14.98 -23.94
CA ASN A 105 4.63 15.40 -23.63
C ASN A 105 3.58 14.30 -23.92
N GLU A 106 3.89 13.39 -24.84
CA GLU A 106 3.05 12.24 -25.20
C GLU A 106 3.23 11.02 -24.27
N GLY A 107 4.13 11.13 -23.29
CA GLY A 107 4.45 10.05 -22.35
C GLY A 107 5.51 9.08 -22.86
N GLU A 108 5.90 8.16 -21.99
CA GLU A 108 6.92 7.14 -22.27
C GLU A 108 6.43 5.76 -21.83
N LYS A 109 6.79 4.70 -22.56
CA LYS A 109 6.43 3.31 -22.17
C LYS A 109 7.36 2.70 -21.12
N SER A 110 8.49 3.34 -20.90
CA SER A 110 9.51 2.93 -19.94
C SER A 110 9.97 4.16 -19.19
N LEU A 111 9.95 4.12 -17.87
CA LEU A 111 10.41 5.22 -17.01
C LEU A 111 11.36 4.67 -15.96
N GLU A 112 12.53 5.31 -15.83
CA GLU A 112 13.60 4.84 -14.95
C GLU A 112 13.84 5.83 -13.82
N MET A 113 14.12 5.28 -12.64
CA MET A 113 14.53 6.03 -11.46
C MET A 113 15.70 5.33 -10.80
N ASN A 114 16.80 6.04 -10.61
CA ASN A 114 18.02 5.53 -10.00
C ASN A 114 18.47 6.46 -8.89
N PHE A 115 18.52 5.97 -7.65
CA PHE A 115 18.91 6.75 -6.47
C PHE A 115 19.83 5.96 -5.55
N SER A 116 20.67 6.67 -4.78
CA SER A 116 21.56 6.06 -3.81
C SER A 116 20.81 5.51 -2.60
N LEU A 117 21.35 4.46 -1.96
CA LEU A 117 20.79 3.85 -0.75
C LEU A 117 20.68 4.82 0.44
N ASP A 118 21.42 5.92 0.43
CA ASP A 118 21.39 6.96 1.46
C ASP A 118 20.48 8.15 1.10
N GLU A 119 19.83 8.11 -0.06
CA GLU A 119 18.97 9.17 -0.58
C GLU A 119 17.49 8.76 -0.57
N CYS A 120 16.62 9.69 -0.99
CA CYS A 120 15.20 9.45 -1.25
C CYS A 120 14.41 8.85 -0.08
N GLN A 121 14.87 9.12 1.15
CA GLN A 121 14.27 8.64 2.41
C GLN A 121 14.30 7.11 2.55
N THR A 122 15.30 6.46 1.96
CA THR A 122 15.53 5.03 2.11
C THR A 122 15.81 4.70 3.57
N THR A 123 15.10 3.70 4.09
CA THR A 123 15.27 3.21 5.46
C THR A 123 16.26 2.06 5.45
N LYS A 124 17.15 2.03 6.45
CA LYS A 124 18.16 0.98 6.62
C LYS A 124 17.94 0.24 7.92
N ASP A 125 17.79 -1.07 7.84
CA ASP A 125 17.77 -1.99 8.99
C ASP A 125 18.86 -3.06 8.80
N GLY A 126 20.00 -2.85 9.45
CA GLY A 126 21.19 -3.68 9.25
C GLY A 126 21.72 -3.59 7.81
N GLU A 127 21.58 -4.68 7.05
CA GLU A 127 21.92 -4.74 5.60
C GLU A 127 20.68 -4.90 4.71
N LEU A 128 19.48 -4.64 5.24
CA LEU A 128 18.25 -4.49 4.47
C LEU A 128 17.98 -3.00 4.24
N TYR A 129 17.84 -2.61 2.98
CA TYR A 129 17.45 -1.27 2.59
C TYR A 129 16.06 -1.29 1.99
N SER A 130 15.16 -0.44 2.50
CA SER A 130 13.78 -0.38 2.06
C SER A 130 13.34 1.04 1.65
N ASN A 131 12.49 1.11 0.64
CA ASN A 131 11.87 2.36 0.18
C ASN A 131 10.47 2.07 -0.36
N ILE A 132 9.64 3.08 -0.59
CA ILE A 132 8.34 2.92 -1.24
C ILE A 132 8.32 3.84 -2.45
N VAL A 133 8.15 3.26 -3.63
CA VAL A 133 7.92 4.02 -4.86
C VAL A 133 6.44 4.09 -5.14
N VAL A 134 5.97 5.30 -5.41
CA VAL A 134 4.60 5.61 -5.78
C VAL A 134 4.58 5.98 -7.26
N ILE A 135 3.63 5.40 -7.99
CA ILE A 135 3.38 5.61 -9.40
C ILE A 135 1.97 6.18 -9.50
N GLN A 136 1.88 7.43 -9.94
CA GLN A 136 0.60 8.11 -10.13
C GLN A 136 0.33 8.28 -11.60
N ASN A 137 -0.87 7.95 -12.04
CA ASN A 137 -1.25 8.08 -13.45
C ASN A 137 -1.51 9.52 -13.86
N ASP A 138 -1.94 10.36 -12.91
CA ASP A 138 -2.15 11.80 -13.10
C ASP A 138 -1.08 12.59 -12.32
N PRO A 139 -0.44 13.60 -12.93
CA PRO A 139 0.62 14.37 -12.27
C PRO A 139 0.14 15.33 -11.17
N GLU A 140 -1.15 15.65 -11.13
CA GLU A 140 -1.72 16.64 -10.21
C GLU A 140 -2.63 16.02 -9.15
N LEU A 141 -3.32 14.93 -9.49
CA LEU A 141 -4.36 14.34 -8.64
C LEU A 141 -4.10 12.87 -8.33
N ILE A 142 -4.48 12.45 -7.11
CA ILE A 142 -4.51 11.03 -6.77
C ILE A 142 -5.72 10.40 -7.44
N THR A 143 -5.51 9.40 -8.28
CA THR A 143 -6.58 8.74 -9.04
C THR A 143 -6.72 7.26 -8.66
N PRO A 144 -7.93 6.66 -8.78
CA PRO A 144 -8.07 5.21 -8.75
C PRO A 144 -7.22 4.60 -9.86
N GLY A 145 -6.16 3.88 -9.47
CA GLY A 145 -5.15 3.35 -10.38
C GLY A 145 -3.72 3.74 -10.02
N ASP A 146 -3.55 4.73 -9.15
CA ASP A 146 -2.25 5.00 -8.53
C ASP A 146 -1.82 3.78 -7.71
N SER A 147 -0.53 3.47 -7.78
CA SER A 147 0.05 2.26 -7.19
C SER A 147 1.26 2.59 -6.34
N ALA A 148 1.46 1.85 -5.25
CA ALA A 148 2.63 1.94 -4.39
C ALA A 148 3.32 0.57 -4.28
N PHE A 149 4.63 0.56 -4.41
CA PHE A 149 5.45 -0.65 -4.37
C PHE A 149 6.52 -0.51 -3.28
N SER A 150 6.56 -1.45 -2.34
CA SER A 150 7.71 -1.58 -1.45
C SER A 150 8.92 -2.12 -2.21
N LEU A 151 10.03 -1.40 -2.09
CA LEU A 151 11.34 -1.77 -2.61
C LEU A 151 12.16 -2.33 -1.47
N GLU A 152 12.78 -3.48 -1.69
CA GLU A 152 13.68 -4.10 -0.71
C GLU A 152 14.96 -4.60 -1.38
N CYS A 153 16.10 -4.17 -0.84
CA CYS A 153 17.42 -4.69 -1.17
C CYS A 153 18.02 -5.33 0.09
N ASP A 154 17.95 -6.66 0.19
CA ASP A 154 18.58 -7.43 1.26
C ASP A 154 19.99 -7.88 0.86
N PHE A 155 21.00 -7.37 1.53
CA PHE A 155 22.40 -7.76 1.32
C PHE A 155 22.90 -8.83 2.30
N ARG A 156 22.08 -9.21 3.30
CA ARG A 156 22.44 -10.25 4.27
C ARG A 156 22.50 -11.64 3.64
N GLN A 157 21.78 -11.82 2.54
CA GLN A 157 21.78 -13.05 1.79
C GLN A 157 22.87 -12.97 0.71
N PRO A 158 23.97 -13.73 0.82
CA PRO A 158 24.94 -13.82 -0.26
C PRO A 158 24.20 -14.35 -1.49
N ARG A 159 24.22 -13.56 -2.59
CA ARG A 159 23.66 -14.02 -3.87
C ARG A 159 24.54 -15.18 -4.33
N ASN A 160 24.04 -16.42 -4.23
CA ASN A 160 24.76 -17.62 -4.66
C ASN A 160 25.00 -17.56 -6.18
N ILE A 161 26.11 -16.97 -6.61
CA ILE A 161 26.60 -17.07 -7.99
C ILE A 161 27.69 -18.13 -7.99
N ASN A 162 27.36 -19.32 -8.50
CA ASN A 162 28.37 -20.33 -8.82
C ASN A 162 29.11 -19.87 -10.08
N VAL A 163 30.21 -19.12 -9.91
CA VAL A 163 31.05 -18.71 -11.04
C VAL A 163 31.98 -19.86 -11.39
N GLU A 164 31.55 -20.72 -12.32
CA GLU A 164 32.44 -21.67 -12.98
C GLU A 164 33.35 -20.92 -13.96
N ALA A 165 34.42 -20.33 -13.43
CA ALA A 165 35.48 -19.74 -14.25
C ALA A 165 36.35 -20.86 -14.85
N SER A 166 35.92 -21.47 -15.95
CA SER A 166 36.81 -22.31 -16.77
C SER A 166 37.79 -21.40 -17.53
N MET A 167 38.95 -21.12 -16.91
CA MET A 167 40.05 -20.51 -17.65
C MET A 167 40.59 -21.55 -18.66
N GLN A 168 40.20 -21.45 -19.92
CA GLN A 168 40.93 -22.15 -20.99
C GLN A 168 42.25 -21.41 -21.24
N ALA A 169 43.26 -21.75 -20.44
CA ALA A 169 44.63 -21.37 -20.74
C ALA A 169 45.05 -22.04 -22.05
N ARG A 170 45.08 -21.27 -23.15
CA ARG A 170 45.84 -21.69 -24.33
C ARG A 170 47.30 -21.69 -23.91
N ASP A 171 47.91 -22.88 -23.87
CA ASP A 171 49.34 -23.05 -23.69
C ASP A 171 50.11 -22.22 -24.74
N ARG A 172 50.63 -21.08 -24.29
CA ARG A 172 51.78 -20.44 -24.92
C ARG A 172 52.77 -20.11 -23.83
N ASN A 173 53.74 -21.01 -23.72
CA ASN A 173 55.03 -20.83 -23.07
C ASN A 173 55.51 -19.37 -23.19
N SER A 174 55.41 -18.60 -22.11
CA SER A 174 56.38 -17.56 -21.75
C SER A 174 56.11 -17.07 -20.34
N THR A 175 57.18 -17.05 -19.57
CA THR A 175 57.29 -16.66 -18.16
C THR A 175 56.66 -15.29 -17.89
N ALA A 176 55.55 -15.24 -17.14
CA ALA A 176 54.99 -13.99 -16.63
C ALA A 176 54.42 -14.17 -15.21
N LYS A 177 54.76 -13.21 -14.34
CA LYS A 177 54.48 -13.16 -12.89
C LYS A 177 52.99 -13.28 -12.55
N PRO A 178 52.64 -13.74 -11.32
CA PRO A 178 51.26 -13.79 -10.87
C PRO A 178 50.66 -12.38 -10.84
N ILE A 179 49.59 -12.18 -11.60
CA ILE A 179 48.79 -10.96 -11.59
C ILE A 179 47.77 -11.15 -10.48
N THR A 180 47.85 -10.32 -9.43
CA THR A 180 46.80 -10.19 -8.42
C THR A 180 45.54 -9.69 -9.12
N ALA A 181 44.55 -10.56 -9.33
CA ALA A 181 43.26 -10.15 -9.84
C ALA A 181 42.52 -9.40 -8.72
N ASN A 182 42.45 -8.07 -8.82
CA ASN A 182 41.49 -7.30 -8.04
C ASN A 182 40.09 -7.67 -8.53
N ALA A 183 39.29 -8.28 -7.65
CA ALA A 183 37.88 -8.56 -7.90
C ALA A 183 37.18 -7.24 -8.26
N THR A 184 36.79 -7.12 -9.52
CA THR A 184 35.92 -6.03 -9.98
C THR A 184 34.49 -6.47 -9.69
N THR A 185 33.79 -5.69 -8.85
CA THR A 185 32.40 -5.90 -8.45
C THR A 185 31.51 -6.03 -9.68
N THR A 186 30.94 -7.21 -9.90
CA THR A 186 29.94 -7.45 -10.93
C THR A 186 28.58 -6.96 -10.41
N THR A 187 28.04 -5.92 -11.02
CA THR A 187 26.66 -5.46 -10.80
C THR A 187 25.69 -6.52 -11.29
N THR A 188 25.17 -7.36 -10.40
CA THR A 188 24.21 -8.41 -10.78
C THR A 188 22.78 -7.88 -10.77
N THR A 189 22.12 -8.00 -11.92
CA THR A 189 20.70 -7.69 -12.14
C THR A 189 19.84 -8.76 -11.46
N THR A 190 19.26 -8.46 -10.30
CA THR A 190 18.12 -9.21 -9.80
C THR A 190 16.89 -8.57 -10.43
N THR A 191 16.12 -9.32 -11.23
CA THR A 191 14.84 -8.85 -11.78
C THR A 191 13.74 -9.37 -10.86
N THR A 192 13.42 -8.63 -9.82
CA THR A 192 12.25 -8.93 -8.98
C THR A 192 11.06 -8.16 -9.56
N THR A 193 10.07 -8.87 -10.09
CA THR A 193 8.76 -8.28 -10.40
C THR A 193 8.08 -7.97 -9.08
N LEU A 194 7.87 -6.69 -8.78
CA LEU A 194 7.25 -6.27 -7.53
C LEU A 194 5.73 -6.39 -7.63
N LYS A 195 5.11 -6.89 -6.55
CA LYS A 195 3.67 -6.88 -6.37
C LYS A 195 3.27 -5.60 -5.62
N PRO A 196 2.17 -4.91 -5.99
CA PRO A 196 1.73 -3.72 -5.26
C PRO A 196 1.31 -4.09 -3.83
N ASP A 197 1.67 -3.23 -2.88
CA ASP A 197 1.19 -3.32 -1.49
C ASP A 197 -0.16 -2.58 -1.40
N ILE A 198 -1.21 -3.33 -1.09
CA ILE A 198 -2.58 -2.83 -0.87
C ILE A 198 -2.75 -2.46 0.60
#